data_AF-A0A4V4J147-F1
#
_entry.id   AF-A0A4V4J147-F1
#
_cell.length_a   1.000
_cell.length_b   1.000
_cell.length_c   1.000
_cell.angle_alpha   90.00
_cell.angle_beta   90.00
_cell.angle_gamma   90.00
#
_symmetry.space_group_name_H-M   'P 1'
#
loop_
_entity.id
_entity.type
_entity.pdbx_description
1 polymer ?
#
loop_
_entity_poly.entity_id
_entity_poly.type
_entity_poly.pdbx_seq_one_letter_code
_entity_poly.pdbx_strand_id
1 'polypeptide(L)'
;MSQCQQRPPKSQLENRQAANRTTAVIVPALLIGIVGYATWIVVVLIGANYLIKHQSRNGAGIAVIVLYFIFLFPMAASYLRLLVTVPYPGYVEKGSPTAATPVKPPQETPPQHNVQASCTSTKVQDGTNQNNTKPRPAAPQEPPVTVLDTKAILSGELPPPPGTERFYSKEVFACDQNGLPIWCGTCNNWKPDRSHHGSDVGRCVLKMDHFCPWVGGVVGEQNFNFFIQFCSYAGVYALFVMIVMAVYISEARSRGNSLGGNWIAGITLGAVFTLFAGGMSLTSISLGLKNLTTIDNIGHQRRVMHIAVLIDPMQQRQPRPMSTDHVKHTHGSEESEDPWQGTITYPLNIMPDASSETTLPPRTSSASRTFAILRTHPGMNPWNLGAFRNFKSIMGDHWYDWFLPLRHSPCCNHDRGDSMYELGPDVERLKVDAGLSSSSKSRASSRRRHRKHRHHREDSEDMDIMGSTLANVNGVTGRERNSFESV
;
A
#
# COMPACT_ATOMS: atom_id res chain seq x y z
N MET A 1 -8.39 -28.98 -49.87
CA MET A 1 -8.73 -29.11 -48.44
C MET A 1 -7.84 -28.17 -47.64
N SER A 2 -8.35 -26.98 -47.30
CA SER A 2 -7.63 -26.02 -46.46
C SER A 2 -7.58 -26.55 -45.03
N GLN A 3 -6.39 -26.97 -44.58
CA GLN A 3 -6.18 -27.26 -43.16
C GLN A 3 -6.33 -25.94 -42.39
N CYS A 4 -7.46 -25.82 -41.71
CA CYS A 4 -7.71 -24.80 -40.70
C CYS A 4 -6.68 -25.03 -39.58
N GLN A 5 -5.58 -24.28 -39.61
CA GLN A 5 -4.58 -24.29 -38.56
C GLN A 5 -5.27 -23.93 -37.25
N GLN A 6 -5.30 -24.88 -36.31
CA GLN A 6 -5.82 -24.64 -34.98
C GLN A 6 -5.05 -23.48 -34.35
N ARG A 7 -5.79 -22.43 -33.94
CA ARG A 7 -5.24 -21.31 -33.17
C ARG A 7 -4.48 -21.90 -31.97
N PRO A 8 -3.24 -21.47 -31.69
CA PRO A 8 -2.52 -21.94 -30.51
C PRO A 8 -3.35 -21.66 -29.24
N PRO A 9 -3.31 -22.56 -28.24
CA PRO A 9 -4.01 -22.33 -26.98
C PRO A 9 -3.50 -21.04 -26.35
N LYS A 10 -4.43 -20.13 -26.01
CA LYS A 10 -4.11 -18.90 -25.27
C LYS A 10 -3.32 -19.24 -24.02
N SER A 11 -2.30 -18.44 -23.71
CA SER A 11 -1.49 -18.69 -22.50
C SER A 11 -2.38 -18.63 -21.26
N GLN A 12 -2.05 -19.39 -20.23
CA GLN A 12 -2.81 -19.39 -18.98
C GLN A 12 -2.91 -17.98 -18.36
N LEU A 13 -1.90 -17.12 -18.58
CA LEU A 13 -1.90 -15.71 -18.17
C LEU A 13 -2.96 -14.91 -18.93
N GLU A 14 -3.03 -15.06 -20.25
CA GLU A 14 -4.05 -14.40 -21.08
C GLU A 14 -5.46 -14.85 -20.69
N ASN A 15 -5.64 -16.13 -20.36
CA ASN A 15 -6.92 -16.64 -19.87
C ASN A 15 -7.30 -16.01 -18.53
N ARG A 16 -6.36 -15.89 -17.58
CA ARG A 16 -6.60 -15.22 -16.30
C ARG A 16 -6.92 -13.73 -16.48
N GLN A 17 -6.17 -13.03 -17.32
CA GLN A 17 -6.42 -11.62 -17.65
C GLN A 17 -7.80 -11.44 -18.31
N ALA A 18 -8.20 -12.34 -19.21
CA ALA A 18 -9.52 -12.33 -19.83
C ALA A 18 -10.65 -12.59 -18.81
N ALA A 19 -10.44 -13.53 -17.89
CA ALA A 19 -11.36 -13.78 -16.79
C ALA A 19 -11.50 -12.54 -15.91
N ASN A 20 -10.38 -11.93 -15.48
CA ASN A 20 -10.38 -10.72 -14.67
C ASN A 20 -11.12 -9.56 -15.33
N ARG A 21 -10.92 -9.35 -16.64
CA ARG A 21 -11.67 -8.33 -17.41
C ARG A 21 -13.17 -8.61 -17.45
N THR A 22 -13.55 -9.88 -17.62
CA THR A 22 -14.95 -10.29 -17.60
C THR A 22 -15.57 -10.06 -16.22
N THR A 23 -14.90 -10.49 -15.14
CA THR A 23 -15.34 -10.27 -13.77
C THR A 23 -15.46 -8.78 -13.44
N ALA A 24 -14.53 -7.97 -13.93
CA ALA A 24 -14.53 -6.52 -13.77
C ALA A 24 -15.73 -5.82 -14.44
N VAL A 25 -16.45 -6.48 -15.36
CA VAL A 25 -17.69 -5.95 -15.96
C VAL A 25 -18.92 -6.52 -15.27
N ILE A 26 -18.93 -7.83 -14.99
CA ILE A 26 -20.08 -8.53 -14.42
C ILE A 26 -20.34 -8.09 -12.98
N VAL A 27 -19.29 -7.98 -12.16
CA VAL A 27 -19.47 -7.69 -10.73
C VAL A 27 -20.07 -6.29 -10.49
N PRO A 28 -19.64 -5.21 -11.17
CA PRO A 28 -20.33 -3.93 -11.07
C PRO A 28 -21.80 -3.96 -11.45
N ALA A 29 -22.17 -4.66 -12.52
CA ALA A 29 -23.56 -4.82 -12.92
C ALA A 29 -24.38 -5.57 -11.84
N LEU A 30 -23.80 -6.62 -11.25
CA LEU A 30 -24.42 -7.36 -10.14
C LEU A 30 -24.65 -6.46 -8.92
N LEU A 31 -23.67 -5.63 -8.55
CA LEU A 31 -23.79 -4.70 -7.43
C LEU A 31 -24.94 -3.69 -7.64
N ILE A 32 -25.09 -3.15 -8.85
CA ILE A 32 -26.21 -2.28 -9.21
C ILE A 32 -27.55 -3.02 -9.04
N GLY A 33 -27.62 -4.28 -9.48
CA GLY A 33 -28.81 -5.13 -9.28
C GLY A 33 -29.14 -5.37 -7.81
N ILE A 34 -28.13 -5.61 -6.96
CA ILE A 34 -28.30 -5.77 -5.50
C ILE A 34 -28.84 -4.49 -4.87
N VAL A 35 -28.32 -3.32 -5.26
CA VAL A 35 -28.82 -2.03 -4.78
C VAL A 35 -30.27 -1.80 -5.21
N GLY A 36 -30.62 -2.14 -6.46
CA GLY A 36 -32.00 -2.08 -6.95
C GLY A 36 -32.95 -2.99 -6.17
N TYR A 37 -32.54 -4.22 -5.88
CA TYR A 37 -33.32 -5.15 -5.06
C TYR A 37 -33.50 -4.64 -3.63
N ALA A 38 -32.44 -4.11 -3.01
CA ALA A 38 -32.51 -3.48 -1.68
C ALA A 38 -33.43 -2.25 -1.68
N THR A 39 -33.41 -1.45 -2.76
CA THR A 39 -34.30 -0.29 -2.94
C THR A 39 -35.76 -0.74 -2.91
N TRP A 40 -36.09 -1.78 -3.69
CA TRP A 40 -37.44 -2.31 -3.72
C TRP A 40 -37.90 -2.80 -2.33
N ILE A 41 -37.06 -3.54 -1.60
CA ILE A 41 -37.41 -4.01 -0.25
C ILE A 41 -37.64 -2.83 0.71
N VAL A 42 -36.67 -1.91 0.83
CA VAL A 42 -36.70 -0.88 1.87
C VAL A 42 -37.70 0.21 1.55
N VAL A 43 -37.72 0.70 0.31
CA VAL A 43 -38.58 1.83 -0.08
C VAL A 43 -40.02 1.38 -0.33
N VAL A 44 -40.22 0.31 -1.10
CA VAL A 44 -41.57 -0.12 -1.50
C VAL A 44 -42.21 -1.01 -0.43
N LEU A 45 -41.55 -2.10 -0.04
CA LEU A 45 -42.18 -3.06 0.88
C LEU A 45 -42.25 -2.52 2.31
N ILE A 46 -41.15 -1.99 2.85
CA ILE A 46 -41.10 -1.49 4.23
C ILE A 46 -41.66 -0.07 4.32
N GLY A 47 -41.11 0.88 3.57
CA GLY A 47 -41.50 2.30 3.63
C GLY A 47 -42.95 2.53 3.22
N ALA A 48 -43.28 2.30 1.95
CA ALA A 48 -44.59 2.61 1.39
C ALA A 48 -45.69 1.65 1.85
N ASN A 49 -45.48 0.34 1.73
CA ASN A 49 -46.53 -0.64 1.99
C ASN A 49 -46.70 -0.90 3.49
N TYR A 50 -45.63 -1.28 4.19
CA TYR A 50 -45.76 -1.65 5.60
C TYR A 50 -45.99 -0.44 6.51
N LEU A 51 -45.11 0.55 6.50
CA LEU A 51 -45.16 1.67 7.45
C LEU A 51 -46.28 2.67 7.11
N ILE A 52 -46.35 3.16 5.87
CA ILE A 52 -47.33 4.18 5.48
C ILE A 52 -48.72 3.54 5.32
N LYS A 53 -48.88 2.57 4.42
CA LYS A 53 -50.20 2.04 4.06
C LYS A 53 -50.82 1.15 5.14
N HIS A 54 -50.07 0.20 5.69
CA HIS A 54 -50.65 -0.78 6.63
C HIS A 54 -50.61 -0.34 8.09
N GLN A 55 -49.52 0.26 8.55
CA GLN A 55 -49.38 0.71 9.95
C GLN A 55 -49.85 2.16 10.17
N SER A 56 -50.16 2.92 9.12
CA SER A 56 -50.50 4.36 9.20
C SER A 56 -49.43 5.20 9.91
N ARG A 57 -48.17 4.73 9.93
CA ARG A 57 -47.00 5.39 10.55
C ARG A 57 -46.29 6.27 9.52
N ASN A 58 -47.00 7.26 9.01
CA ASN A 58 -46.56 8.09 7.88
C ASN A 58 -45.18 8.73 8.12
N GLY A 59 -44.95 9.32 9.29
CA GLY A 59 -43.68 9.96 9.62
C GLY A 59 -42.49 9.00 9.60
N ALA A 60 -42.66 7.78 10.14
CA ALA A 60 -41.60 6.77 10.14
C ALA A 60 -41.30 6.25 8.72
N GLY A 61 -42.35 6.01 7.92
CA GLY A 61 -42.18 5.58 6.53
C GLY A 61 -41.47 6.63 5.67
N ILE A 62 -41.87 7.90 5.78
CA ILE A 62 -41.22 9.01 5.08
C ILE A 62 -39.76 9.14 5.54
N ALA A 63 -39.48 9.09 6.84
CA ALA A 63 -38.13 9.19 7.37
C ALA A 63 -37.21 8.08 6.85
N VAL A 64 -37.68 6.82 6.83
CA VAL A 64 -36.91 5.69 6.29
C VAL A 64 -36.59 5.91 4.81
N ILE A 65 -37.56 6.34 4.00
CA ILE A 65 -37.36 6.58 2.56
C ILE A 65 -36.37 7.73 2.33
N VAL A 66 -36.53 8.85 3.05
CA VAL A 66 -35.63 10.00 2.91
C VAL A 66 -34.20 9.65 3.32
N LEU A 67 -34.01 9.00 4.48
CA LEU A 67 -32.69 8.57 4.94
C LEU A 67 -32.05 7.57 3.99
N TYR A 68 -32.84 6.65 3.43
CA TYR A 68 -32.37 5.71 2.41
C TYR A 68 -31.72 6.43 1.23
N PHE A 69 -32.37 7.45 0.68
CA PHE A 69 -31.82 8.21 -0.45
C PHE A 69 -30.66 9.14 -0.05
N ILE A 70 -30.67 9.69 1.17
CA ILE A 70 -29.53 10.46 1.72
C ILE A 70 -28.25 9.62 1.74
N PHE A 71 -28.34 8.33 2.06
CA PHE A 71 -27.18 7.43 2.04
C PHE A 71 -26.89 6.84 0.66
N LEU A 72 -27.93 6.59 -0.15
CA LEU A 72 -27.78 6.04 -1.49
C LEU A 72 -27.07 7.02 -2.44
N PHE A 73 -27.42 8.31 -2.44
CA PHE A 73 -26.89 9.24 -3.45
C PHE A 73 -25.37 9.47 -3.35
N PRO A 74 -24.77 9.72 -2.18
CA PRO A 74 -23.31 9.84 -2.06
C PRO A 74 -22.59 8.53 -2.41
N MET A 75 -23.17 7.38 -2.02
CA MET A 75 -22.65 6.06 -2.38
C MET A 75 -22.67 5.85 -3.90
N ALA A 76 -23.79 6.14 -4.56
CA ALA A 76 -23.94 6.01 -6.00
C ALA A 76 -23.04 6.98 -6.77
N ALA A 77 -22.93 8.24 -6.31
CA ALA A 77 -22.08 9.24 -6.94
C ALA A 77 -20.59 8.87 -6.87
N SER A 78 -20.12 8.42 -5.70
CA SER A 78 -18.74 7.96 -5.52
C SER A 78 -18.46 6.67 -6.30
N TYR A 79 -19.41 5.74 -6.36
CA TYR A 79 -19.28 4.54 -7.17
C TYR A 79 -19.22 4.86 -8.67
N LEU A 80 -20.09 5.74 -9.17
CA LEU A 80 -20.08 6.18 -10.56
C LEU A 80 -18.76 6.85 -10.92
N ARG A 81 -18.26 7.74 -10.06
CA ARG A 81 -16.94 8.36 -10.25
C ARG A 81 -15.83 7.32 -10.32
N LEU A 82 -15.90 6.30 -9.48
CA LEU A 82 -14.93 5.22 -9.47
C LEU A 82 -14.98 4.40 -10.77
N LEU A 83 -16.17 4.03 -11.26
CA LEU A 83 -16.33 3.32 -12.54
C LEU A 83 -15.78 4.10 -13.74
N VAL A 84 -15.83 5.44 -13.71
CA VAL A 84 -15.25 6.30 -14.75
C VAL A 84 -13.72 6.38 -14.65
N THR A 85 -13.15 6.27 -13.45
CA THR A 85 -11.71 6.50 -13.21
C THR A 85 -10.89 5.21 -13.16
N VAL A 86 -11.51 4.06 -12.83
CA VAL A 86 -10.86 2.74 -12.80
C VAL A 86 -10.24 2.29 -14.13
N PRO A 87 -10.81 2.61 -15.31
CA PRO A 87 -10.13 2.35 -16.58
C PRO A 87 -8.81 3.12 -16.76
N TYR A 88 -8.59 4.17 -15.96
CA TYR A 88 -7.42 5.04 -16.00
C TYR A 88 -6.83 5.22 -14.58
N PRO A 89 -6.25 4.17 -13.97
CA PRO A 89 -5.72 4.21 -12.60
C PRO A 89 -4.36 4.93 -12.49
N GLY A 90 -3.83 5.47 -13.59
CA GLY A 90 -2.43 5.94 -13.70
C GLY A 90 -1.50 4.88 -14.28
N TYR A 91 -1.79 4.38 -15.48
CA TYR A 91 -0.90 3.42 -16.14
C TYR A 91 0.41 4.08 -16.58
N VAL A 92 1.52 3.41 -16.31
CA VAL A 92 2.83 3.78 -16.84
C VAL A 92 2.91 3.33 -18.30
N GLU A 93 3.45 4.20 -19.15
CA GLU A 93 3.68 3.90 -20.56
C GLU A 93 4.60 2.68 -20.71
N LYS A 94 4.31 1.83 -21.71
CA LYS A 94 5.23 0.76 -22.09
C LYS A 94 6.39 1.38 -22.86
N GLY A 95 7.61 0.99 -22.52
CA GLY A 95 8.76 1.37 -23.33
C GLY A 95 8.87 0.50 -24.57
N SER A 96 9.80 0.88 -25.46
CA SER A 96 10.07 0.10 -26.67
C SER A 96 10.49 -1.32 -26.30
N PRO A 97 10.07 -2.36 -27.04
CA PRO A 97 10.61 -3.71 -26.90
C PRO A 97 12.14 -3.78 -27.03
N THR A 98 12.74 -2.80 -27.70
CA THR A 98 14.20 -2.64 -27.84
C THR A 98 14.84 -1.73 -26.78
N ALA A 99 14.05 -1.19 -25.85
CA ALA A 99 14.55 -0.29 -24.80
C ALA A 99 15.48 -1.01 -23.81
N ALA A 100 15.30 -2.32 -23.64
CA ALA A 100 16.32 -3.19 -23.06
C ALA A 100 17.06 -3.90 -24.20
N THR A 101 18.39 -3.85 -24.19
CA THR A 101 19.21 -4.69 -25.06
C THR A 101 18.94 -6.16 -24.69
N PRO A 102 18.45 -7.01 -25.59
CA PRO A 102 18.10 -8.38 -25.24
C PRO A 102 19.34 -9.18 -24.84
N VAL A 103 19.45 -9.56 -23.58
CA VAL A 103 20.36 -10.64 -23.18
C VAL A 103 19.64 -11.96 -23.41
N LYS A 104 20.25 -12.86 -24.19
CA LYS A 104 19.74 -14.22 -24.37
C LYS A 104 19.70 -14.89 -22.99
N PRO A 105 18.59 -15.50 -22.54
CA PRO A 105 18.58 -16.22 -21.27
C PRO A 105 19.71 -17.26 -21.28
N PRO A 106 20.43 -17.47 -20.15
CA PRO A 106 21.43 -18.52 -20.06
C PRO A 106 20.83 -19.84 -20.54
N GLN A 107 21.52 -20.56 -21.43
CA GLN A 107 21.12 -21.93 -21.76
C GLN A 107 21.19 -22.75 -20.46
N GLU A 108 20.03 -23.16 -19.94
CA GLU A 108 19.93 -24.02 -18.76
C GLU A 108 20.66 -25.34 -19.04
N THR A 109 21.79 -25.53 -18.36
CA THR A 109 22.25 -26.86 -17.96
C THR A 109 21.35 -27.34 -16.81
N PRO A 110 21.09 -28.65 -16.68
CA PRO A 110 20.10 -29.16 -15.74
C PRO A 110 20.45 -28.78 -14.29
N PRO A 111 19.43 -28.56 -13.43
CA PRO A 111 19.55 -27.65 -12.30
C PRO A 111 20.33 -28.25 -11.12
N GLN A 112 21.29 -27.47 -10.62
CA GLN A 112 21.64 -27.46 -9.20
C GLN A 112 20.87 -26.31 -8.53
N HIS A 113 20.06 -26.67 -7.53
CA HIS A 113 19.19 -25.78 -6.77
C HIS A 113 19.96 -24.76 -5.93
N ASN A 114 19.58 -23.47 -6.04
CA ASN A 114 19.48 -22.40 -5.02
C ASN A 114 19.57 -21.04 -5.74
N VAL A 115 18.60 -20.12 -5.71
CA VAL A 115 18.08 -19.43 -4.52
C VAL A 115 16.60 -19.10 -4.73
N GLN A 116 15.79 -19.57 -3.79
CA GLN A 116 14.37 -19.30 -3.66
C GLN A 116 14.20 -18.12 -2.70
N ALA A 117 13.38 -17.14 -3.07
CA ALA A 117 12.78 -16.19 -2.14
C ALA A 117 12.11 -16.95 -0.99
N SER A 118 12.25 -16.52 0.26
CA SER A 118 11.51 -17.18 1.34
C SER A 118 11.11 -16.23 2.48
N CYS A 119 9.80 -15.97 2.52
CA CYS A 119 9.08 -15.74 3.76
C CYS A 119 8.86 -17.10 4.45
N THR A 120 9.34 -17.22 5.68
CA THR A 120 9.25 -18.40 6.55
C THR A 120 7.84 -18.66 7.08
N SER A 121 7.41 -19.93 7.07
CA SER A 121 6.53 -20.52 8.09
C SER A 121 7.03 -21.91 8.47
N THR A 122 7.23 -22.11 9.76
CA THR A 122 7.84 -23.27 10.41
C THR A 122 6.83 -24.41 10.59
N LYS A 123 7.20 -25.67 10.31
CA LYS A 123 7.07 -26.79 11.26
C LYS A 123 7.71 -28.08 10.73
N VAL A 124 8.17 -28.83 11.73
CA VAL A 124 9.09 -29.97 11.76
C VAL A 124 8.52 -31.22 11.06
N GLN A 125 9.44 -31.97 10.43
CA GLN A 125 9.26 -33.25 9.73
C GLN A 125 8.91 -34.40 10.68
N ASP A 126 8.15 -35.37 10.18
CA ASP A 126 8.57 -36.78 10.28
C ASP A 126 7.94 -37.66 9.17
N GLY A 127 8.70 -38.68 8.75
CA GLY A 127 8.18 -39.97 8.25
C GLY A 127 7.66 -40.13 6.81
N THR A 128 8.56 -40.52 5.91
CA THR A 128 8.40 -41.55 4.83
C THR A 128 7.01 -41.88 4.25
N ASN A 129 6.81 -41.68 2.94
CA ASN A 129 6.59 -42.79 1.98
C ASN A 129 6.42 -42.31 0.54
N GLN A 130 6.99 -43.08 -0.39
CA GLN A 130 6.86 -42.94 -1.84
C GLN A 130 5.40 -43.10 -2.27
N ASN A 131 4.93 -42.24 -3.19
CA ASN A 131 3.85 -42.59 -4.11
C ASN A 131 3.79 -41.69 -5.34
N ASN A 132 3.66 -42.34 -6.49
CA ASN A 132 3.36 -41.80 -7.83
C ASN A 132 2.35 -40.64 -7.79
N THR A 133 2.75 -39.47 -8.25
CA THR A 133 1.81 -38.38 -8.57
C THR A 133 2.17 -37.73 -9.91
N LYS A 134 1.17 -37.64 -10.78
CA LYS A 134 1.20 -36.97 -12.10
C LYS A 134 1.87 -35.59 -12.01
N PRO A 135 2.60 -35.15 -13.06
CA PRO A 135 3.15 -33.81 -13.08
C PRO A 135 2.04 -32.77 -13.02
N ARG A 136 2.14 -31.90 -12.01
CA ARG A 136 1.31 -30.71 -11.83
C ARG A 136 1.47 -29.81 -13.07
N PRO A 137 0.39 -29.24 -13.63
CA PRO A 137 0.52 -28.34 -14.77
C PRO A 137 1.43 -27.16 -14.41
N ALA A 138 2.39 -26.89 -15.29
CA ALA A 138 3.34 -25.80 -15.15
C ALA A 138 2.61 -24.46 -14.96
N ALA A 139 3.19 -23.59 -14.14
CA ALA A 139 2.67 -22.25 -13.92
C ALA A 139 2.58 -21.48 -15.26
N PRO A 140 1.61 -20.56 -15.42
CA PRO A 140 1.47 -19.74 -16.62
C PRO A 140 2.77 -19.00 -16.94
N GLN A 141 3.38 -19.26 -18.09
CA GLN A 141 4.60 -18.55 -18.51
C GLN A 141 4.22 -17.15 -19.02
N GLU A 142 4.74 -16.11 -18.36
CA GLU A 142 4.69 -14.72 -18.81
C GLU A 142 5.50 -14.54 -20.12
N PRO A 143 5.24 -13.51 -20.95
CA PRO A 143 6.13 -13.18 -22.06
C PRO A 143 7.58 -13.01 -21.56
N PRO A 144 8.61 -13.24 -22.41
CA PRO A 144 9.99 -13.19 -21.97
C PRO A 144 10.29 -11.84 -21.31
N VAL A 145 10.62 -11.88 -20.02
CA VAL A 145 11.02 -10.70 -19.25
C VAL A 145 12.33 -10.21 -19.84
N THR A 146 12.39 -8.97 -20.33
CA THR A 146 13.67 -8.40 -20.72
C THR A 146 14.51 -8.18 -19.48
N VAL A 147 15.66 -8.83 -19.43
CA VAL A 147 16.66 -8.59 -18.40
C VAL A 147 17.49 -7.40 -18.84
N LEU A 148 17.49 -6.36 -18.03
CA LEU A 148 18.33 -5.19 -18.26
C LEU A 148 19.78 -5.53 -17.87
N ASP A 149 20.73 -5.35 -18.78
CA ASP A 149 22.16 -5.51 -18.48
C ASP A 149 22.67 -4.31 -17.68
N THR A 150 22.39 -4.34 -16.38
CA THR A 150 22.81 -3.31 -15.43
C THR A 150 24.32 -3.17 -15.34
N LYS A 151 25.08 -4.25 -15.56
CA LYS A 151 26.55 -4.21 -15.49
C LYS A 151 27.12 -3.43 -16.66
N ALA A 152 26.68 -3.74 -17.89
CA ALA A 152 27.10 -3.03 -19.09
C ALA A 152 26.67 -1.54 -19.06
N ILE A 153 25.51 -1.23 -18.48
CA ILE A 153 25.07 0.17 -18.29
C ILE A 153 25.98 0.90 -17.29
N LEU A 154 26.33 0.28 -16.17
CA LEU A 154 27.18 0.89 -15.14
C LEU A 154 28.65 0.99 -15.57
N SER A 155 29.15 0.07 -16.41
CA SER A 155 30.49 0.14 -17.00
C SER A 155 30.60 1.14 -18.16
N GLY A 156 29.47 1.64 -18.67
CA GLY A 156 29.42 2.56 -19.80
C GLY A 156 29.53 1.89 -21.17
N GLU A 157 29.48 0.55 -21.22
CA GLU A 157 29.42 -0.24 -22.46
C GLU A 157 28.09 -0.07 -23.19
N LEU A 158 27.00 0.16 -22.45
CA LEU A 158 25.68 0.41 -23.00
C LEU A 158 25.09 1.74 -22.49
N PRO A 159 24.41 2.52 -23.35
CA PRO A 159 23.66 3.68 -22.90
C PRO A 159 22.46 3.23 -22.03
N PRO A 160 22.09 4.01 -21.00
CA PRO A 160 20.89 3.72 -20.23
C PRO A 160 19.62 3.83 -21.09
N PRO A 161 18.59 3.00 -20.86
CA PRO A 161 17.30 3.12 -21.53
C PRO A 161 16.70 4.53 -21.41
N PRO A 162 15.97 5.01 -22.43
CA PRO A 162 15.35 6.33 -22.41
C PRO A 162 14.49 6.59 -21.17
N GLY A 163 14.50 7.82 -20.67
CA GLY A 163 13.68 8.24 -19.53
C GLY A 163 14.39 8.16 -18.18
N THR A 164 15.65 7.71 -18.13
CA THR A 164 16.50 7.80 -16.93
C THR A 164 16.62 9.24 -16.43
N GLU A 165 16.57 10.23 -17.34
CA GLU A 165 16.55 11.68 -17.09
C GLU A 165 15.48 12.10 -16.09
N ARG A 166 14.32 11.44 -16.12
CA ARG A 166 13.18 11.79 -15.26
C ARG A 166 13.44 11.48 -13.78
N PHE A 167 14.39 10.60 -13.49
CA PHE A 167 14.77 10.21 -12.13
C PHE A 167 15.88 11.12 -11.61
N TYR A 168 17.00 11.23 -12.34
CA TYR A 168 18.12 12.07 -11.91
C TYR A 168 17.88 13.58 -12.10
N SER A 169 16.75 13.99 -12.66
CA SER A 169 16.25 15.38 -12.58
C SER A 169 15.66 15.71 -11.20
N LYS A 170 15.27 14.72 -10.40
CA LYS A 170 14.81 14.91 -9.01
C LYS A 170 15.98 14.92 -8.03
N GLU A 171 15.77 15.41 -6.81
CA GLU A 171 16.76 15.35 -5.73
C GLU A 171 16.79 13.98 -5.05
N VAL A 172 15.64 13.30 -4.97
CA VAL A 172 15.50 11.98 -4.36
C VAL A 172 14.57 11.10 -5.18
N PHE A 173 14.97 9.86 -5.44
CA PHE A 173 14.15 8.85 -6.11
C PHE A 173 14.45 7.44 -5.60
N ALA A 174 13.51 6.50 -5.76
CA ALA A 174 13.73 5.10 -5.42
C ALA A 174 14.61 4.40 -6.47
N CYS A 175 15.57 3.62 -5.99
CA CYS A 175 16.57 2.96 -6.85
C CYS A 175 16.82 1.51 -6.42
N ASP A 176 17.58 0.79 -7.24
CA ASP A 176 18.18 -0.47 -6.85
C ASP A 176 19.42 -0.26 -5.96
N GLN A 177 20.05 -1.35 -5.54
CA GLN A 177 21.26 -1.31 -4.70
C GLN A 177 22.47 -0.62 -5.38
N ASN A 178 22.44 -0.48 -6.71
CA ASN A 178 23.49 0.16 -7.49
C ASN A 178 23.17 1.63 -7.81
N GLY A 179 22.02 2.14 -7.36
CA GLY A 179 21.59 3.52 -7.61
C GLY A 179 20.84 3.72 -8.94
N LEU A 180 20.60 2.67 -9.73
CA LEU A 180 19.79 2.76 -10.95
C LEU A 180 18.30 2.82 -10.61
N PRO A 181 17.47 3.53 -11.40
CA PRO A 181 16.01 3.43 -11.27
C PRO A 181 15.55 1.97 -11.39
N ILE A 182 14.41 1.64 -10.78
CA ILE A 182 13.94 0.25 -10.77
C ILE A 182 13.38 -0.11 -12.16
N TRP A 183 13.83 -1.20 -12.78
CA TRP A 183 13.35 -1.62 -14.10
C TRP A 183 12.10 -2.54 -14.04
N CYS A 184 11.24 -2.46 -15.05
CA CYS A 184 10.21 -3.47 -15.33
C CYS A 184 10.48 -4.16 -16.68
N GLY A 185 10.95 -5.41 -16.64
CA GLY A 185 11.22 -6.19 -17.86
C GLY A 185 9.98 -6.58 -18.66
N THR A 186 8.79 -6.62 -18.05
CA THR A 186 7.53 -6.91 -18.77
C THR A 186 7.00 -5.68 -19.51
N CYS A 187 7.22 -4.47 -18.96
CA CYS A 187 6.80 -3.22 -19.58
C CYS A 187 7.91 -2.54 -20.40
N ASN A 188 9.14 -3.07 -20.34
CA ASN A 188 10.33 -2.48 -20.93
C ASN A 188 10.51 -1.00 -20.57
N ASN A 189 10.27 -0.65 -19.31
CA ASN A 189 10.37 0.73 -18.85
C ASN A 189 10.85 0.81 -17.41
N TRP A 190 11.43 1.94 -17.04
CA TRP A 190 11.71 2.30 -15.65
C TRP A 190 10.39 2.45 -14.89
N LYS A 191 10.36 1.92 -13.66
CA LYS A 191 9.25 2.05 -12.73
C LYS A 191 9.39 3.39 -12.01
N PRO A 192 8.46 4.34 -12.20
CA PRO A 192 8.37 5.48 -11.32
C PRO A 192 8.19 5.04 -9.87
N ASP A 193 8.51 5.92 -8.92
CA ASP A 193 8.38 5.64 -7.50
C ASP A 193 7.00 5.06 -7.16
N ARG A 194 6.97 4.07 -6.28
CA ARG A 194 5.74 3.39 -5.82
C ARG A 194 4.88 2.75 -6.93
N SER A 195 5.39 2.63 -8.16
CA SER A 195 4.69 1.92 -9.22
C SER A 195 4.96 0.42 -9.16
N HIS A 196 3.94 -0.37 -9.47
CA HIS A 196 4.04 -1.83 -9.48
C HIS A 196 3.45 -2.42 -10.76
N HIS A 197 4.05 -3.51 -11.24
CA HIS A 197 3.53 -4.26 -12.39
C HIS A 197 2.37 -5.16 -11.92
N GLY A 198 1.17 -4.89 -12.42
CA GLY A 198 0.01 -5.74 -12.16
C GLY A 198 -0.12 -6.79 -13.26
N SER A 199 0.15 -8.05 -12.97
CA SER A 199 0.00 -9.16 -13.93
C SER A 199 -1.46 -9.36 -14.36
N ASP A 200 -2.43 -8.91 -13.57
CA ASP A 200 -3.86 -8.89 -13.91
C ASP A 200 -4.20 -7.92 -15.05
N VAL A 201 -3.41 -6.85 -15.20
CA VAL A 201 -3.60 -5.81 -16.23
C VAL A 201 -2.48 -5.78 -17.28
N GLY A 202 -1.35 -6.45 -17.02
CA GLY A 202 -0.18 -6.50 -17.90
C GLY A 202 0.53 -5.15 -18.07
N ARG A 203 0.45 -4.28 -17.06
CA ARG A 203 1.05 -2.93 -17.05
C ARG A 203 1.51 -2.51 -15.66
N CYS A 204 2.49 -1.63 -15.62
CA CYS A 204 2.83 -0.87 -14.42
C CYS A 204 1.76 0.19 -14.12
N VAL A 205 1.41 0.35 -12.85
CA VAL A 205 0.42 1.33 -12.37
C VAL A 205 1.06 2.18 -11.27
N LEU A 206 0.89 3.50 -11.36
CA LEU A 206 1.36 4.47 -10.37
C LEU A 206 0.65 4.28 -9.04
N LYS A 207 1.44 4.29 -7.95
CA LYS A 207 0.98 4.08 -6.57
C LYS A 207 -0.07 2.96 -6.47
N MET A 208 0.21 1.84 -7.14
CA MET A 208 -0.74 0.74 -7.26
C MET A 208 -1.12 0.21 -5.87
N ASP A 209 -2.42 0.10 -5.61
CA ASP A 209 -2.92 -0.48 -4.37
C ASP A 209 -3.28 -1.94 -4.55
N HIS A 210 -4.28 -2.24 -5.38
CA HIS A 210 -4.70 -3.61 -5.69
C HIS A 210 -5.58 -3.68 -6.94
N PHE A 211 -5.75 -4.89 -7.48
CA PHE A 211 -6.82 -5.16 -8.45
C PHE A 211 -8.12 -5.49 -7.70
N CYS A 212 -9.19 -4.76 -7.99
CA CYS A 212 -10.48 -4.88 -7.32
C CYS A 212 -11.59 -5.20 -8.33
N PRO A 213 -12.07 -6.46 -8.37
CA PRO A 213 -13.15 -6.84 -9.28
C PRO A 213 -14.47 -6.09 -9.01
N TRP A 214 -14.71 -5.69 -7.74
CA TRP A 214 -15.93 -5.01 -7.30
C TRP A 214 -16.15 -3.64 -7.93
N VAL A 215 -15.05 -2.97 -8.28
CA VAL A 215 -15.07 -1.63 -8.89
C VAL A 215 -14.61 -1.68 -10.34
N GLY A 216 -14.39 -2.88 -10.87
CA GLY A 216 -14.11 -3.13 -12.27
C GLY A 216 -12.66 -2.94 -12.71
N GLY A 217 -11.68 -3.01 -11.80
CA GLY A 217 -10.28 -2.89 -12.20
C GLY A 217 -9.32 -2.48 -11.09
N VAL A 218 -8.23 -1.82 -11.48
CA VAL A 218 -7.14 -1.48 -10.56
C VAL A 218 -7.47 -0.22 -9.76
N VAL A 219 -7.28 -0.32 -8.45
CA VAL A 219 -7.21 0.82 -7.55
C VAL A 219 -5.76 1.25 -7.44
N GLY A 220 -5.52 2.53 -7.71
CA GLY A 220 -4.20 3.15 -7.72
C GLY A 220 -4.31 4.64 -7.44
N GLU A 221 -3.26 5.37 -7.78
CA GLU A 221 -3.15 6.79 -7.43
C GLU A 221 -4.37 7.65 -7.80
N GLN A 222 -4.86 7.50 -9.03
CA GLN A 222 -5.86 8.40 -9.60
C GLN A 222 -7.27 8.17 -9.06
N ASN A 223 -7.51 7.07 -8.34
CA ASN A 223 -8.85 6.67 -7.92
C ASN A 223 -8.95 6.15 -6.47
N PHE A 224 -7.84 6.09 -5.73
CA PHE A 224 -7.84 5.61 -4.33
C PHE A 224 -8.71 6.48 -3.40
N ASN A 225 -8.75 7.79 -3.61
CA ASN A 225 -9.63 8.68 -2.84
C ASN A 225 -11.12 8.36 -3.09
N PHE A 226 -11.52 8.15 -4.35
CA PHE A 226 -12.88 7.75 -4.70
C PHE A 226 -13.22 6.35 -4.17
N PHE A 227 -12.23 5.45 -4.12
CA PHE A 227 -12.39 4.13 -3.49
C PHE A 227 -12.67 4.24 -1.99
N ILE A 228 -11.93 5.07 -1.25
CA ILE A 228 -12.18 5.34 0.18
C ILE A 228 -13.59 5.90 0.39
N GLN A 229 -14.01 6.87 -0.42
CA GLN A 229 -15.35 7.46 -0.36
C GLN A 229 -16.43 6.41 -0.62
N PHE A 230 -16.31 5.65 -1.71
CA PHE A 230 -17.24 4.60 -2.08
C PHE A 230 -17.38 3.55 -0.97
N CYS A 231 -16.27 2.98 -0.47
CA CYS A 231 -16.34 1.97 0.58
C CYS A 231 -16.97 2.50 1.86
N SER A 232 -16.68 3.76 2.23
CA SER A 232 -17.24 4.38 3.43
C SER A 232 -18.75 4.62 3.29
N TYR A 233 -19.18 5.19 2.16
CA TYR A 233 -20.60 5.39 1.89
C TYR A 233 -21.35 4.07 1.72
N ALA A 234 -20.77 3.08 1.06
CA ALA A 234 -21.35 1.74 0.92
C ALA A 234 -21.48 1.04 2.27
N GLY A 235 -20.48 1.17 3.16
CA GLY A 235 -20.55 0.64 4.52
C GLY A 235 -21.67 1.27 5.35
N VAL A 236 -21.80 2.61 5.33
CA VAL A 236 -22.88 3.34 6.03
C VAL A 236 -24.25 3.00 5.46
N TYR A 237 -24.38 2.98 4.13
CA TYR A 237 -25.62 2.61 3.44
C TYR A 237 -26.03 1.16 3.77
N ALA A 238 -25.11 0.20 3.71
CA ALA A 238 -25.39 -1.20 4.04
C ALA A 238 -25.75 -1.37 5.52
N LEU A 239 -25.10 -0.64 6.43
CA LEU A 239 -25.41 -0.63 7.85
C LEU A 239 -26.84 -0.10 8.09
N PHE A 240 -27.21 0.99 7.43
CA PHE A 240 -28.57 1.52 7.50
C PHE A 240 -29.61 0.49 7.02
N VAL A 241 -29.38 -0.14 5.86
CA VAL A 241 -30.27 -1.19 5.34
C VAL A 241 -30.37 -2.35 6.33
N MET A 242 -29.25 -2.83 6.88
CA MET A 242 -29.23 -3.90 7.88
C MET A 242 -30.06 -3.54 9.12
N ILE A 243 -29.91 -2.33 9.65
CA ILE A 243 -30.67 -1.86 10.82
C ILE A 243 -32.17 -1.82 10.52
N VAL A 244 -32.57 -1.24 9.38
CA VAL A 244 -33.99 -1.18 8.98
C VAL A 244 -34.58 -2.58 8.82
N MET A 245 -33.83 -3.50 8.19
CA MET A 245 -34.24 -4.90 8.05
C MET A 245 -34.37 -5.61 9.40
N ALA A 246 -33.42 -5.42 10.31
CA ALA A 246 -33.45 -6.03 11.63
C ALA A 246 -34.65 -5.55 12.46
N VAL A 247 -34.91 -4.24 12.45
CA VAL A 247 -36.07 -3.64 13.13
C VAL A 247 -37.37 -4.16 12.54
N TYR A 248 -37.51 -4.15 11.20
CA TYR A 248 -38.70 -4.67 10.53
C TYR A 248 -38.94 -6.15 10.85
N ILE A 249 -37.90 -7.00 10.78
CA ILE A 249 -38.03 -8.44 11.05
C ILE A 249 -38.43 -8.68 12.51
N SER A 250 -37.84 -7.93 13.45
CA SER A 250 -38.21 -8.00 14.87
C SER A 250 -39.69 -7.65 15.07
N GLU A 251 -40.14 -6.54 14.49
CA GLU A 251 -41.53 -6.09 14.59
C GLU A 251 -42.49 -7.07 13.91
N ALA A 252 -42.19 -7.53 12.69
CA ALA A 252 -42.99 -8.50 11.96
C ALA A 252 -43.15 -9.82 12.73
N ARG A 253 -42.06 -10.32 13.35
CA ARG A 253 -42.08 -11.52 14.18
C ARG A 253 -42.92 -11.32 15.45
N SER A 254 -42.79 -10.17 16.12
CA SER A 254 -43.58 -9.86 17.32
C SER A 254 -45.09 -9.83 17.05
N ARG A 255 -45.48 -9.52 15.80
CA ARG A 255 -46.88 -9.46 15.34
C ARG A 255 -47.38 -10.79 14.74
N GLY A 256 -46.56 -11.84 14.74
CA GLY A 256 -46.93 -13.15 14.19
C GLY A 256 -46.94 -13.23 12.66
N ASN A 257 -46.35 -12.27 11.95
CA ASN A 257 -46.29 -12.31 10.49
C ASN A 257 -45.31 -13.39 10.01
N SER A 258 -45.65 -14.08 8.92
CA SER A 258 -44.74 -15.02 8.28
C SER A 258 -43.59 -14.27 7.59
N LEU A 259 -42.37 -14.75 7.81
CA LEU A 259 -41.17 -14.18 7.19
C LEU A 259 -40.88 -14.91 5.87
N GLY A 260 -41.24 -14.29 4.75
CA GLY A 260 -40.85 -14.74 3.41
C GLY A 260 -39.35 -14.59 3.12
N GLY A 261 -38.88 -15.26 2.05
CA GLY A 261 -37.46 -15.31 1.68
C GLY A 261 -36.79 -13.96 1.43
N ASN A 262 -37.54 -12.94 0.97
CA ASN A 262 -37.02 -11.59 0.73
C ASN A 262 -36.42 -10.95 1.99
N TRP A 263 -36.99 -11.23 3.18
CA TRP A 263 -36.50 -10.64 4.42
C TRP A 263 -35.17 -11.23 4.86
N ILE A 264 -35.04 -12.55 4.72
CA ILE A 264 -33.80 -13.29 4.96
C ILE A 264 -32.72 -12.80 3.99
N ALA A 265 -33.05 -12.69 2.70
CA ALA A 265 -32.14 -12.17 1.69
C ALA A 265 -31.70 -10.73 2.00
N GLY A 266 -32.63 -9.83 2.31
CA GLY A 266 -32.33 -8.43 2.60
C GLY A 266 -31.43 -8.24 3.82
N ILE A 267 -31.68 -8.94 4.93
CA ILE A 267 -30.83 -8.82 6.12
C ILE A 267 -29.45 -9.47 5.92
N THR A 268 -29.40 -10.60 5.20
CA THR A 268 -28.13 -11.27 4.88
C THR A 268 -27.26 -10.41 3.99
N LEU A 269 -27.83 -9.83 2.93
CA LEU A 269 -27.12 -8.89 2.05
C LEU A 269 -26.67 -7.66 2.85
N GLY A 270 -27.54 -7.05 3.65
CA GLY A 270 -27.19 -5.92 4.52
C GLY A 270 -26.00 -6.23 5.44
N ALA A 271 -26.01 -7.39 6.11
CA ALA A 271 -24.95 -7.80 7.03
C ALA A 271 -23.62 -8.07 6.30
N VAL A 272 -23.65 -8.82 5.18
CA VAL A 272 -22.45 -9.13 4.39
C VAL A 272 -21.82 -7.86 3.85
N PHE A 273 -22.61 -6.95 3.27
CA PHE A 273 -22.08 -5.70 2.74
C PHE A 273 -21.64 -4.72 3.83
N THR A 274 -22.29 -4.73 5.00
CA THR A 274 -21.82 -3.94 6.15
C THR A 274 -20.43 -4.40 6.59
N LEU A 275 -20.24 -5.72 6.78
CA LEU A 275 -18.96 -6.28 7.18
C LEU A 275 -17.88 -6.03 6.12
N PHE A 276 -18.21 -6.31 4.85
CA PHE A 276 -17.22 -6.22 3.77
C PHE A 276 -16.88 -4.77 3.42
N ALA A 277 -17.86 -3.92 3.11
CA ALA A 277 -17.61 -2.52 2.75
C ALA A 277 -17.11 -1.70 3.95
N GLY A 278 -17.65 -1.94 5.15
CA GLY A 278 -17.16 -1.33 6.38
C GLY A 278 -15.72 -1.74 6.70
N GLY A 279 -15.39 -3.03 6.60
CA GLY A 279 -14.03 -3.52 6.77
C GLY A 279 -13.05 -2.89 5.78
N MET A 280 -13.42 -2.86 4.50
CA MET A 280 -12.62 -2.22 3.44
C MET A 280 -12.46 -0.70 3.64
N SER A 281 -13.50 -0.01 4.13
CA SER A 281 -13.41 1.41 4.49
C SER A 281 -12.38 1.63 5.61
N LEU A 282 -12.46 0.86 6.70
CA LEU A 282 -11.53 0.98 7.83
C LEU A 282 -10.08 0.69 7.45
N THR A 283 -9.84 -0.36 6.66
CA THR A 283 -8.48 -0.70 6.20
C THR A 283 -7.93 0.37 5.25
N SER A 284 -8.74 0.85 4.30
CA SER A 284 -8.30 1.86 3.33
C SER A 284 -8.01 3.21 4.00
N ILE A 285 -8.84 3.61 4.97
CA ILE A 285 -8.58 4.80 5.78
C ILE A 285 -7.30 4.62 6.60
N SER A 286 -7.10 3.47 7.24
CA SER A 286 -5.89 3.17 8.02
C SER A 286 -4.62 3.23 7.16
N LEU A 287 -4.66 2.66 5.95
CA LEU A 287 -3.59 2.73 4.97
C LEU A 287 -3.34 4.17 4.51
N GLY A 288 -4.40 4.92 4.22
CA GLY A 288 -4.32 6.34 3.86
C GLY A 288 -3.71 7.20 4.96
N LEU A 289 -4.05 6.95 6.23
CA LEU A 289 -3.45 7.61 7.39
C LEU A 289 -1.97 7.26 7.57
N LYS A 290 -1.52 6.09 7.11
CA LYS A 290 -0.10 5.68 7.19
C LYS A 290 0.69 6.00 5.91
N ASN A 291 0.02 6.51 4.87
CA ASN A 291 0.54 6.68 3.51
C ASN A 291 1.18 5.39 2.97
N LEU A 292 0.52 4.25 3.20
CA LEU A 292 0.90 2.95 2.66
C LEU A 292 -0.14 2.55 1.62
N THR A 293 0.29 1.88 0.56
CA THR A 293 -0.61 1.06 -0.25
C THR A 293 -0.74 -0.33 0.36
N THR A 294 -1.72 -1.12 -0.09
CA THR A 294 -1.81 -2.55 0.24
C THR A 294 -0.51 -3.28 -0.13
N ILE A 295 0.09 -2.94 -1.28
CA ILE A 295 1.39 -3.49 -1.69
C ILE A 295 2.50 -3.08 -0.72
N ASP A 296 2.55 -1.83 -0.27
CA ASP A 296 3.54 -1.37 0.70
C ASP A 296 3.41 -2.06 2.06
N ASN A 297 2.18 -2.33 2.47
CA ASN A 297 1.87 -2.95 3.75
C ASN A 297 2.29 -4.43 3.83
N ILE A 298 2.33 -5.14 2.69
CA ILE A 298 2.77 -6.55 2.64
C ILE A 298 4.24 -6.65 3.02
N GLY A 299 4.51 -7.28 4.17
CA GLY A 299 5.86 -7.45 4.69
C GLY A 299 6.53 -6.15 5.15
N HIS A 300 5.75 -5.10 5.40
CA HIS A 300 6.24 -3.75 5.69
C HIS A 300 7.35 -3.74 6.75
N GLN A 301 7.13 -4.40 7.90
CA GLN A 301 8.05 -4.43 9.04
C GLN A 301 9.48 -4.90 8.71
N ARG A 302 9.64 -5.71 7.66
CA ARG A 302 10.94 -6.25 7.24
C ARG A 302 11.44 -5.66 5.93
N ARG A 303 10.64 -4.82 5.26
CA ARG A 303 10.98 -4.28 3.96
C ARG A 303 12.05 -3.20 4.12
N VAL A 304 13.06 -3.29 3.26
CA VAL A 304 14.13 -2.29 3.10
C VAL A 304 14.11 -1.80 1.66
N MET A 305 14.38 -0.52 1.47
CA MET A 305 14.39 0.16 0.18
C MET A 305 15.73 0.87 -0.01
N HIS A 306 16.14 1.07 -1.26
CA HIS A 306 17.26 1.95 -1.60
C HIS A 306 16.72 3.22 -2.23
N ILE A 307 17.24 4.36 -1.78
CA ILE A 307 16.91 5.67 -2.32
C ILE A 307 18.20 6.38 -2.75
N ALA A 308 18.18 7.01 -3.92
CA ALA A 308 19.26 7.84 -4.41
C ALA A 308 19.00 9.27 -3.93
N VAL A 309 19.93 9.87 -3.19
CA VAL A 309 19.83 11.23 -2.64
C VAL A 309 20.92 12.11 -3.21
N LEU A 310 20.54 13.22 -3.84
CA LEU A 310 21.47 14.19 -4.40
C LEU A 310 22.44 14.71 -3.34
N ILE A 311 23.73 14.66 -3.63
CA ILE A 311 24.78 15.22 -2.77
C ILE A 311 25.05 16.66 -3.22
N ASP A 312 25.07 17.60 -2.27
CA ASP A 312 25.45 18.98 -2.54
C ASP A 312 26.87 19.04 -3.14
N PRO A 313 27.09 19.75 -4.26
CA PRO A 313 28.42 19.95 -4.85
C PRO A 313 29.50 20.44 -3.87
N MET A 314 29.12 21.17 -2.82
CA MET A 314 30.05 21.59 -1.75
C MET A 314 30.48 20.43 -0.85
N GLN A 315 29.57 19.47 -0.58
CA GLN A 315 29.86 18.28 0.22
C GLN A 315 30.66 17.24 -0.56
N GLN A 316 30.49 17.15 -1.88
CA GLN A 316 31.29 16.27 -2.74
C GLN A 316 32.80 16.56 -2.68
N ARG A 317 33.18 17.78 -2.30
CA ARG A 317 34.59 18.22 -2.19
C ARG A 317 35.21 17.94 -0.82
N GLN A 318 34.41 17.56 0.18
CA GLN A 318 34.90 17.26 1.51
C GLN A 318 35.00 15.74 1.70
N PRO A 319 36.13 15.19 2.19
CA PRO A 319 36.16 13.81 2.61
C PRO A 319 35.11 13.61 3.70
N ARG A 320 34.32 12.53 3.60
CA ARG A 320 33.28 12.19 4.59
C ARG A 320 33.92 12.31 5.97
N PRO A 321 33.35 13.08 6.92
CA PRO A 321 33.85 13.03 8.29
C PRO A 321 33.74 11.56 8.72
N MET A 322 34.87 10.90 8.90
CA MET A 322 34.89 9.60 9.56
C MET A 322 34.12 9.79 10.86
N SER A 323 33.13 8.94 11.11
CA SER A 323 32.49 8.83 12.41
C SER A 323 33.59 8.46 13.43
N THR A 324 34.25 9.46 14.02
CA THR A 324 35.22 9.29 15.08
C THR A 324 34.56 9.46 16.44
N ASP A 325 33.40 8.82 16.65
CA ASP A 325 32.78 8.68 17.97
C ASP A 325 32.04 7.33 18.08
N HIS A 326 32.75 6.23 17.81
CA HIS A 326 32.43 4.93 18.38
C HIS A 326 33.44 4.57 19.47
N VAL A 327 33.37 5.29 20.59
CA VAL A 327 33.84 4.75 21.86
C VAL A 327 32.96 3.53 22.15
N LYS A 328 33.55 2.34 22.04
CA LYS A 328 32.94 1.07 22.44
C LYS A 328 32.50 1.15 23.90
N HIS A 329 31.22 1.41 24.13
CA HIS A 329 30.58 0.95 25.36
C HIS A 329 30.02 -0.44 25.10
N THR A 330 30.75 -1.42 25.63
CA THR A 330 30.31 -2.80 25.82
C THR A 330 29.03 -2.83 26.63
N HIS A 331 27.90 -3.10 25.97
CA HIS A 331 26.85 -4.03 26.39
C HIS A 331 25.88 -4.20 25.22
N GLY A 332 25.55 -5.45 24.90
CA GLY A 332 24.99 -5.90 23.61
C GLY A 332 23.86 -5.03 23.04
N SER A 333 24.02 -4.64 21.77
CA SER A 333 22.96 -4.06 20.94
C SER A 333 23.38 -4.14 19.47
N GLU A 334 22.39 -4.27 18.60
CA GLU A 334 22.46 -4.46 17.14
C GLU A 334 23.50 -3.55 16.47
N GLU A 335 24.32 -4.11 15.56
CA GLU A 335 25.21 -3.33 14.69
C GLU A 335 24.38 -2.30 13.92
N SER A 336 24.59 -1.03 14.22
CA SER A 336 24.07 0.10 13.43
C SER A 336 24.74 0.09 12.05
N GLU A 337 24.19 -0.68 11.10
CA GLU A 337 24.67 -0.72 9.71
C GLU A 337 24.67 0.71 9.10
N ASP A 338 25.78 1.10 8.45
CA ASP A 338 25.92 2.40 7.78
C ASP A 338 24.82 2.56 6.70
N PRO A 339 23.95 3.58 6.77
CA PRO A 339 22.91 3.78 5.76
C PRO A 339 23.48 4.07 4.36
N TRP A 340 24.71 4.60 4.24
CA TRP A 340 25.30 4.94 2.95
C TRP A 340 26.00 3.73 2.31
N GLN A 341 25.43 3.21 1.22
CA GLN A 341 25.91 2.02 0.53
C GLN A 341 26.85 2.32 -0.65
N GLY A 342 26.72 3.46 -1.31
CA GLY A 342 27.56 3.82 -2.44
C GLY A 342 27.19 5.18 -3.06
N THR A 343 27.77 5.50 -4.21
CA THR A 343 27.43 6.72 -4.96
C THR A 343 27.31 6.42 -6.45
N ILE A 344 26.43 7.16 -7.13
CA ILE A 344 26.25 7.11 -8.57
C ILE A 344 26.21 8.53 -9.15
N THR A 345 26.78 8.76 -10.33
CA THR A 345 26.78 10.08 -10.97
C THR A 345 26.07 10.02 -12.31
N TYR A 346 25.16 10.96 -12.53
CA TYR A 346 24.41 11.12 -13.77
C TYR A 346 24.79 12.42 -14.51
N PRO A 347 24.63 12.49 -15.85
CA PRO A 347 24.36 11.35 -16.73
C PRO A 347 25.49 10.31 -16.66
N LEU A 348 25.17 9.03 -16.89
CA LEU A 348 26.17 7.97 -16.84
C LEU A 348 27.24 8.19 -17.91
N ASN A 349 28.50 7.90 -17.57
CA ASN A 349 29.59 7.98 -18.53
C ASN A 349 29.44 6.86 -19.56
N ILE A 350 29.34 7.23 -20.84
CA ILE A 350 29.32 6.28 -21.95
C ILE A 350 30.73 6.23 -22.52
N MET A 351 31.28 5.01 -22.67
CA MET A 351 32.56 4.81 -23.36
C MET A 351 32.40 5.32 -24.81
N PRO A 352 33.30 6.19 -25.31
CA PRO A 352 33.22 6.61 -26.70
C PRO A 352 33.40 5.39 -27.61
N ASP A 353 32.44 5.16 -28.49
CA ASP A 353 32.55 4.14 -29.54
C ASP A 353 33.80 4.43 -30.37
N ALA A 354 34.69 3.44 -30.50
CA ALA A 354 35.85 3.52 -31.38
C ALA A 354 35.49 3.49 -32.88
N SER A 355 34.21 3.61 -33.26
CA SER A 355 33.75 3.41 -34.63
C SER A 355 32.57 4.27 -35.12
N SER A 356 32.16 5.32 -34.40
CA SER A 356 31.13 6.25 -34.91
C SER A 356 31.53 7.72 -34.82
N GLU A 357 32.34 8.17 -35.78
CA GLU A 357 32.31 9.56 -36.24
C GLU A 357 30.93 9.81 -36.89
N THR A 358 29.93 10.09 -36.08
CA THR A 358 28.70 10.72 -36.56
C THR A 358 28.35 11.79 -35.55
N THR A 359 28.45 13.03 -36.02
CA THR A 359 28.08 14.28 -35.35
C THR A 359 26.91 14.12 -34.38
N LEU A 360 27.23 13.87 -33.11
CA LEU A 360 26.29 14.06 -32.01
C LEU A 360 26.03 15.56 -31.87
N PRO A 361 24.79 16.00 -31.64
CA PRO A 361 24.50 17.40 -31.35
C PRO A 361 25.29 17.85 -30.10
N PRO A 362 25.59 19.15 -29.98
CA PRO A 362 26.44 19.66 -28.91
C PRO A 362 25.88 19.21 -27.57
N ARG A 363 26.76 18.64 -26.71
CA ARG A 363 26.51 18.33 -25.30
C ARG A 363 25.67 19.47 -24.70
N THR A 364 24.36 19.26 -24.55
CA THR A 364 23.56 20.14 -23.70
C THR A 364 24.11 19.93 -22.30
N SER A 365 24.72 20.97 -21.75
CA SER A 365 25.48 20.99 -20.51
C SER A 365 24.59 20.77 -19.28
N SER A 366 23.95 19.60 -19.15
CA SER A 366 23.41 19.19 -17.86
C SER A 366 24.60 18.92 -16.94
N ALA A 367 24.77 19.75 -15.92
CA ALA A 367 25.80 19.56 -14.92
C ALA A 367 25.70 18.15 -14.32
N SER A 368 26.84 17.49 -14.13
CA SER A 368 26.90 16.18 -13.50
C SER A 368 26.29 16.23 -12.10
N ARG A 369 25.42 15.27 -11.78
CA ARG A 369 24.73 15.15 -10.50
C ARG A 369 25.11 13.85 -9.83
N THR A 370 25.76 13.92 -8.67
CA THR A 370 26.15 12.76 -7.88
C THR A 370 25.13 12.52 -6.77
N PHE A 371 24.72 11.26 -6.62
CA PHE A 371 23.75 10.80 -5.65
C PHE A 371 24.42 9.80 -4.70
N ALA A 372 24.11 9.90 -3.41
CA ALA A 372 24.38 8.88 -2.41
C ALA A 372 23.27 7.82 -2.45
N ILE A 373 23.66 6.56 -2.44
CA ILE A 373 22.74 5.43 -2.38
C ILE A 373 22.52 5.10 -0.91
N LEU A 374 21.34 5.41 -0.40
CA LEU A 374 20.99 5.19 1.01
C LEU A 374 20.06 4.00 1.15
N ARG A 375 20.37 3.12 2.10
CA ARG A 375 19.53 1.99 2.49
C ARG A 375 18.65 2.38 3.67
N THR A 376 17.33 2.23 3.52
CA THR A 376 16.38 2.54 4.60
C THR A 376 16.45 1.52 5.73
N HIS A 377 16.06 1.91 6.94
CA HIS A 377 15.85 0.93 8.02
C HIS A 377 14.65 0.01 7.71
N PRO A 378 14.64 -1.23 8.25
CA PRO A 378 13.49 -2.12 8.13
C PRO A 378 12.20 -1.46 8.62
N GLY A 379 11.14 -1.49 7.81
CA GLY A 379 9.85 -0.89 8.18
C GLY A 379 9.79 0.63 8.07
N MET A 380 10.85 1.31 7.64
CA MET A 380 10.81 2.74 7.36
C MET A 380 9.85 3.03 6.19
N ASN A 381 9.00 4.04 6.33
CA ASN A 381 8.16 4.56 5.24
C ASN A 381 8.67 5.96 4.82
N PRO A 382 9.40 6.07 3.69
CA PRO A 382 9.92 7.35 3.18
C PRO A 382 8.84 8.41 2.92
N TRP A 383 7.59 8.00 2.72
CA TRP A 383 6.47 8.90 2.36
C TRP A 383 5.55 9.20 3.54
N ASN A 384 5.89 8.81 4.77
CA ASN A 384 5.06 9.08 5.94
C ASN A 384 5.21 10.55 6.40
N LEU A 385 4.24 11.40 6.10
CA LEU A 385 4.18 12.82 6.44
C LEU A 385 3.54 13.09 7.82
N GLY A 386 3.08 12.03 8.51
CA GLY A 386 2.19 12.10 9.66
C GLY A 386 0.71 11.98 9.28
N ALA A 387 -0.09 11.40 10.17
CA ALA A 387 -1.43 10.87 9.84
C ALA A 387 -2.34 11.84 9.07
N PHE A 388 -2.43 13.08 9.54
CA PHE A 388 -3.29 14.08 8.92
C PHE A 388 -2.79 14.52 7.54
N ARG A 389 -1.48 14.73 7.39
CA ARG A 389 -0.86 15.12 6.11
C ARG A 389 -0.90 13.99 5.09
N ASN A 390 -0.69 12.76 5.55
CA ASN A 390 -0.87 11.55 4.75
C ASN A 390 -2.27 11.49 4.17
N PHE A 391 -3.29 11.67 5.01
CA PHE A 391 -4.68 11.63 4.58
C PHE A 391 -5.01 12.77 3.61
N LYS A 392 -4.53 14.00 3.87
CA LYS A 392 -4.68 15.14 2.95
C LYS A 392 -4.03 14.89 1.58
N SER A 393 -2.87 14.23 1.54
CA SER A 393 -2.21 13.89 0.27
C SER A 393 -3.06 13.01 -0.65
N ILE A 394 -4.04 12.29 -0.08
CA ILE A 394 -4.97 11.43 -0.78
C ILE A 394 -6.33 12.13 -0.97
N MET A 395 -6.95 12.59 0.11
CA MET A 395 -8.33 13.07 0.10
C MET A 395 -8.50 14.54 -0.30
N GLY A 396 -7.42 15.32 -0.34
CA GLY A 396 -7.47 16.75 -0.62
C GLY A 396 -7.28 17.63 0.61
N ASP A 397 -7.01 18.92 0.36
CA ASP A 397 -6.74 19.90 1.41
C ASP A 397 -7.99 20.45 2.09
N HIS A 398 -9.12 20.43 1.37
CA HIS A 398 -10.39 20.94 1.86
C HIS A 398 -11.28 19.80 2.37
N TRP A 399 -12.06 20.08 3.42
CA TRP A 399 -12.94 19.09 4.04
C TRP A 399 -14.00 18.56 3.07
N TYR A 400 -14.48 19.37 2.11
CA TYR A 400 -15.49 18.95 1.15
C TYR A 400 -14.93 17.97 0.11
N ASP A 401 -13.62 18.02 -0.18
CA ASP A 401 -12.97 17.05 -1.08
C ASP A 401 -13.00 15.64 -0.47
N TRP A 402 -13.16 15.54 0.85
CA TRP A 402 -13.20 14.26 1.56
C TRP A 402 -14.54 13.54 1.37
N PHE A 403 -15.60 14.29 1.08
CA PHE A 403 -16.97 13.77 0.95
C PHE A 403 -17.50 13.84 -0.49
N LEU A 404 -16.98 14.76 -1.31
CA LEU A 404 -17.43 14.94 -2.69
C LEU A 404 -16.48 14.22 -3.66
N PRO A 405 -16.99 13.30 -4.51
CA PRO A 405 -16.18 12.54 -5.46
C PRO A 405 -15.90 13.35 -6.74
N LEU A 406 -15.27 14.53 -6.59
CA LEU A 406 -15.08 15.48 -7.69
C LEU A 406 -13.61 15.59 -8.13
N ARG A 407 -12.70 15.79 -7.17
CA ARG A 407 -11.29 16.08 -7.45
C ARG A 407 -10.43 14.84 -7.31
N HIS A 408 -9.40 14.73 -8.14
CA HIS A 408 -8.37 13.70 -7.96
C HIS A 408 -7.49 14.03 -6.75
N SER A 409 -6.83 13.00 -6.23
CA SER A 409 -5.89 13.12 -5.12
C SER A 409 -4.77 14.14 -5.42
N PRO A 410 -4.37 15.00 -4.48
CA PRO A 410 -3.23 15.89 -4.65
C PRO A 410 -1.92 15.16 -4.99
N CYS A 411 -1.76 13.91 -4.53
CA CYS A 411 -0.56 13.13 -4.81
C CYS A 411 -0.35 12.80 -6.30
N CYS A 412 -1.38 12.94 -7.15
CA CYS A 412 -1.27 12.77 -8.61
C CYS A 412 -0.40 13.85 -9.28
N ASN A 413 -0.02 14.92 -8.57
CA ASN A 413 0.87 15.95 -9.09
C ASN A 413 2.33 15.57 -8.86
N HIS A 414 3.08 15.38 -9.96
CA HIS A 414 4.49 15.00 -9.97
C HIS A 414 5.46 16.12 -10.43
N ASP A 415 4.99 17.36 -10.47
CA ASP A 415 5.75 18.51 -10.98
C ASP A 415 6.88 18.96 -10.04
N ARG A 416 6.89 18.47 -8.79
CA ARG A 416 7.88 18.89 -7.78
C ARG A 416 9.30 18.49 -8.16
N GLY A 417 10.27 19.38 -7.97
CA GLY A 417 11.68 19.12 -8.29
C GLY A 417 12.42 18.22 -7.30
N ASP A 418 11.89 18.06 -6.07
CA ASP A 418 12.54 17.30 -5.00
C ASP A 418 12.40 15.78 -5.19
N SER A 419 11.17 15.29 -5.33
CA SER A 419 10.86 13.87 -5.48
C SER A 419 9.51 13.68 -6.16
N MET A 420 9.21 12.46 -6.62
CA MET A 420 7.93 12.18 -7.27
C MET A 420 6.72 12.28 -6.31
N TYR A 421 6.94 11.88 -5.05
CA TYR A 421 5.97 12.03 -3.97
C TYR A 421 6.65 12.75 -2.80
N GLU A 422 5.87 13.49 -2.02
CA GLU A 422 6.40 14.18 -0.85
C GLU A 422 7.04 13.21 0.15
N LEU A 423 8.22 13.57 0.63
CA LEU A 423 9.03 12.76 1.55
C LEU A 423 8.77 13.16 3.00
N GLY A 424 8.71 12.15 3.86
CA GLY A 424 8.52 12.28 5.29
C GLY A 424 9.79 12.67 6.05
N PRO A 425 9.66 12.98 7.36
CA PRO A 425 10.76 13.37 8.21
C PRO A 425 11.79 12.24 8.43
N ASP A 426 11.40 10.98 8.23
CA ASP A 426 12.31 9.85 8.36
C ASP A 426 13.39 9.87 7.27
N VAL A 427 13.10 10.41 6.09
CA VAL A 427 14.12 10.59 5.04
C VAL A 427 15.14 11.63 5.44
N GLU A 428 14.72 12.70 6.10
CA GLU A 428 15.64 13.71 6.63
C GLU A 428 16.53 13.14 7.73
N ARG A 429 16.00 12.27 8.59
CA ARG A 429 16.81 11.54 9.58
C ARG A 429 17.84 10.65 8.90
N LEU A 430 17.43 9.89 7.89
CA LEU A 430 18.32 9.04 7.10
C LEU A 430 19.44 9.85 6.42
N LYS A 431 19.16 11.07 5.96
CA LYS A 431 20.18 12.00 5.43
C LYS A 431 21.14 12.47 6.52
N VAL A 432 20.66 12.78 7.72
CA VAL A 432 21.51 13.15 8.87
C VAL A 432 22.41 11.97 9.26
N ASP A 433 21.85 10.77 9.35
CA ASP A 433 22.59 9.55 9.73
C ASP A 433 23.65 9.19 8.69
N ALA A 434 23.39 9.47 7.41
CA ALA A 434 24.37 9.37 6.33
C ALA A 434 25.37 10.54 6.27
N GLY A 435 25.26 11.55 7.13
CA GLY A 435 26.13 12.73 7.12
C GLY A 435 25.90 13.71 5.95
N LEU A 436 24.75 13.64 5.28
CA LEU A 436 24.38 14.49 4.14
C LEU A 436 23.68 15.79 4.55
N SER A 437 23.16 15.91 5.78
CA SER A 437 22.60 17.17 6.28
C SER A 437 23.08 17.51 7.70
N SER A 438 23.36 18.79 7.95
CA SER A 438 23.75 19.26 9.28
C SER A 438 22.52 19.67 10.09
N SER A 439 22.32 19.04 11.24
CA SER A 439 21.21 19.36 12.14
C SER A 439 21.40 20.74 12.80
N SER A 440 20.99 21.82 12.15
CA SER A 440 20.85 23.13 12.80
C SER A 440 19.53 23.25 13.58
N LYS A 441 18.53 22.38 13.32
CA LYS A 441 17.19 22.46 13.91
C LYS A 441 16.90 21.48 15.07
N SER A 442 17.67 20.40 15.28
CA SER A 442 17.36 19.42 16.35
C SER A 442 18.00 19.73 17.72
N ARG A 443 19.02 20.58 17.78
CA ARG A 443 19.67 20.98 19.04
C ARG A 443 18.73 21.72 20.02
N ALA A 444 17.66 22.35 19.52
CA ALA A 444 16.68 23.05 20.34
C ALA A 444 15.62 22.12 20.96
N SER A 445 15.28 21.00 20.32
CA SER A 445 14.24 20.07 20.80
C SER A 445 14.80 19.04 21.79
N SER A 446 16.06 18.62 21.63
CA SER A 446 16.76 17.74 22.57
C SER A 446 16.95 18.41 23.94
N ARG A 447 17.36 19.69 23.98
CA ARG A 447 17.46 20.47 25.23
C ARG A 447 16.11 20.65 25.94
N ARG A 448 15.00 20.71 25.19
CA ARG A 448 13.65 20.84 25.77
C ARG A 448 13.11 19.51 26.33
N ARG A 449 13.45 18.36 25.72
CA ARG A 449 13.09 17.02 26.23
C ARG A 449 13.92 16.61 27.45
N HIS A 450 15.22 16.92 27.48
CA HIS A 450 16.04 16.60 28.65
C HIS A 450 15.64 17.41 29.90
N ARG A 451 15.21 18.66 29.73
CA ARG A 451 14.72 19.47 30.85
C ARG A 451 13.36 18.99 31.39
N LYS A 452 12.53 18.37 30.55
CA LYS A 452 11.22 17.79 30.96
C LYS A 452 11.37 16.44 31.66
N HIS A 453 12.33 15.62 31.25
CA HIS A 453 12.62 14.33 31.93
C HIS A 453 13.32 14.50 33.28
N ARG A 454 14.10 15.57 33.47
CA ARG A 454 14.74 15.85 34.76
C ARG A 454 13.72 16.28 35.82
N HIS A 455 12.73 17.12 35.45
CA HIS A 455 11.67 17.54 36.37
C HIS A 455 10.75 16.38 36.79
N HIS A 456 10.42 15.46 35.87
CA HIS A 456 9.55 14.32 36.21
C HIS A 456 10.22 13.24 37.09
N ARG A 457 11.55 13.24 37.18
CA ARG A 457 12.29 12.28 38.02
C ARG A 457 12.42 12.78 39.45
N GLU A 458 12.54 14.09 39.65
CA GLU A 458 12.54 14.70 40.99
C GLU A 458 11.15 14.60 41.65
N ASP A 459 10.05 14.71 40.89
CA ASP A 459 8.68 14.57 41.44
C ASP A 459 8.30 13.11 41.79
N SER A 460 9.01 12.11 41.28
CA SER A 460 8.72 10.68 41.54
C SER A 460 9.51 10.10 42.72
N GLU A 461 10.66 10.69 43.06
CA GLU A 461 11.49 10.23 44.18
C GLU A 461 10.92 10.68 45.55
N ASP A 462 10.10 11.73 45.58
CA ASP A 462 9.42 12.19 46.81
C ASP A 462 8.15 11.37 47.16
N MET A 463 7.59 10.60 46.23
CA MET A 463 6.35 9.83 46.46
C MET A 463 6.61 8.40 46.98
N ASP A 464 7.79 7.83 46.70
CA ASP A 464 8.16 6.47 47.16
C ASP A 464 8.72 6.45 48.60
N ILE A 465 9.05 7.62 49.18
CA ILE A 465 9.55 7.72 50.56
C ILE A 465 8.39 7.76 51.59
N MET A 466 7.15 8.07 51.18
CA MET A 466 5.99 8.06 52.09
C MET A 466 5.21 6.73 52.15
N GLY A 467 5.47 5.79 51.24
CA GLY A 467 4.71 4.52 51.15
C GLY A 467 5.25 3.34 51.97
N SER A 468 6.46 3.46 52.54
CA SER A 468 7.16 2.32 53.16
C SER A 468 7.12 2.29 54.70
N THR A 469 6.38 3.20 55.35
CA THR A 469 6.32 3.29 56.83
C THR A 469 5.03 2.75 57.48
N LEU A 470 4.12 2.10 56.73
CA LEU A 470 2.81 1.66 57.27
C LEU A 470 2.50 0.16 57.17
N ALA A 471 3.47 -0.69 56.83
CA ALA A 471 3.24 -2.14 56.72
C ALA A 471 4.27 -2.96 57.51
N ASN A 472 4.38 -2.73 58.83
CA ASN A 472 5.00 -3.72 59.71
C ASN A 472 4.60 -3.56 61.19
N VAL A 473 3.31 -3.69 61.50
CA VAL A 473 2.85 -4.00 62.87
C VAL A 473 1.65 -4.93 62.76
N ASN A 474 1.87 -6.23 63.02
CA ASN A 474 0.94 -7.21 63.62
C ASN A 474 1.14 -8.61 63.03
N GLY A 475 1.54 -9.57 63.86
CA GLY A 475 1.34 -10.99 63.57
C GLY A 475 2.36 -11.97 64.13
N VAL A 476 2.55 -12.01 65.45
CA VAL A 476 3.18 -13.15 66.15
C VAL A 476 2.31 -13.51 67.37
N THR A 477 2.22 -14.81 67.67
CA THR A 477 1.44 -15.52 68.73
C THR A 477 0.01 -15.89 68.32
N GLY A 478 -0.57 -17.07 68.55
CA GLY A 478 -0.24 -18.37 69.14
C GLY A 478 -1.55 -19.21 69.07
N ARG A 479 -1.54 -20.48 68.64
CA ARG A 479 -1.62 -21.71 69.46
C ARG A 479 -3.07 -22.25 69.74
N GLU A 480 -3.24 -23.52 69.39
CA GLU A 480 -4.11 -24.60 69.96
C GLU A 480 -5.59 -24.83 69.55
N ARG A 481 -5.80 -26.08 69.06
CA ARG A 481 -6.80 -27.14 69.40
C ARG A 481 -8.32 -26.99 69.18
N ASN A 482 -8.87 -27.94 68.40
CA ASN A 482 -9.96 -28.93 68.67
C ASN A 482 -10.66 -29.26 67.32
N SER A 483 -10.59 -30.48 66.74
CA SER A 483 -11.24 -31.76 67.07
C SER A 483 -12.78 -31.78 66.94
N PHE A 484 -13.29 -32.63 66.01
CA PHE A 484 -14.62 -33.29 65.95
C PHE A 484 -15.87 -32.35 65.93
N GLU A 485 -16.95 -32.55 65.15
CA GLU A 485 -17.74 -33.75 64.86
C GLU A 485 -18.62 -33.55 63.58
N SER A 486 -19.12 -34.66 63.06
CA SER A 486 -20.09 -34.89 61.96
C SER A 486 -21.53 -34.44 62.24
N VAL A 487 -22.28 -34.07 61.19
CA VAL A 487 -23.54 -34.71 60.67
C VAL A 487 -23.71 -34.31 59.20
#